data_AF-A0A353B2N5-F1
#
_entry.id   AF-A0A353B2N5-F1
#
_cell.length_a   1.000
_cell.length_b   1.000
_cell.length_c   1.000
_cell.angle_alpha   90.00
_cell.angle_beta   90.00
_cell.angle_gamma   90.00
#
_symmetry.space_group_name_H-M   'P 1'
#
loop_
_entity.id
_entity.type
_entity.pdbx_description
1 polymer ?
#
loop_
_entity_poly.entity_id
_entity_poly.type
_entity_poly.pdbx_seq_one_letter_code
_entity_poly.pdbx_strand_id
1 'polypeptide(L)' 'PMSMEEARERGWDELDVVIVTGDAYIDHPSFAMSILGRVLEAAGFRVGIISQPDWHSA' A
#
# COMPACT_ATOMS: atom_id res chain seq x y z
N PRO A 1 -2.53 -0.37 -4.00
CA PRO A 1 -2.70 0.96 -4.61
C PRO A 1 -1.90 2.00 -3.84
N MET A 2 -1.29 2.96 -4.51
CA MET A 2 -0.59 4.09 -3.90
C MET A 2 -1.44 5.37 -3.91
N SER A 3 -2.58 5.36 -4.61
CA SER A 3 -3.56 6.45 -4.59
C SER A 3 -4.99 5.90 -4.49
N MET A 4 -5.92 6.75 -4.06
CA MET A 4 -7.35 6.40 -4.09
C MET A 4 -7.92 6.35 -5.52
N GLU A 5 -7.24 6.96 -6.49
CA GLU A 5 -7.59 6.81 -7.91
C GLU A 5 -7.32 5.37 -8.38
N GLU A 6 -6.12 4.84 -8.12
CA GLU A 6 -5.79 3.43 -8.39
C GLU A 6 -6.69 2.46 -7.62
N ALA A 7 -7.10 2.82 -6.39
CA ALA A 7 -8.05 2.02 -5.62
C ALA A 7 -9.42 1.97 -6.33
N ARG A 8 -9.92 3.11 -6.82
CA ARG A 8 -11.19 3.18 -7.56
C ARG A 8 -11.13 2.45 -8.90
N GLU A 9 -10.00 2.48 -9.60
CA GLU A 9 -9.78 1.68 -10.82
C GLU A 9 -9.89 0.18 -10.55
N ARG A 10 -9.53 -0.26 -9.33
CA ARG A 10 -9.73 -1.64 -8.84
C ARG A 10 -11.15 -1.91 -8.34
N GLY A 11 -12.05 -0.95 -8.43
CA GLY A 11 -13.41 -1.03 -7.89
C GLY A 11 -13.47 -0.91 -6.37
N TRP A 12 -12.43 -0.38 -5.72
CA TRP A 12 -12.37 -0.19 -4.28
C TRP A 12 -12.74 1.26 -3.93
N ASP A 13 -13.78 1.39 -3.12
CA ASP A 13 -14.25 2.64 -2.53
C ASP A 13 -13.47 3.02 -1.25
N GLU A 14 -12.92 2.02 -0.55
CA GLU A 14 -12.08 2.18 0.64
C GLU A 14 -10.97 1.11 0.70
N LEU A 15 -10.07 1.26 1.67
CA LEU A 15 -8.99 0.32 1.96
C LEU A 15 -9.18 -0.28 3.35
N ASP A 16 -8.94 -1.58 3.48
CA ASP A 16 -9.01 -2.28 4.77
C ASP A 16 -7.73 -2.07 5.58
N VAL A 17 -6.59 -1.96 4.89
CA VAL A 17 -5.27 -1.75 5.49
C VAL A 17 -4.49 -0.70 4.71
N VAL A 18 -3.86 0.23 5.41
CA VAL A 18 -2.89 1.18 4.84
C VAL A 18 -1.53 0.96 5.49
N ILE A 19 -0.54 0.63 4.66
CA ILE A 19 0.85 0.47 5.07
C ILE A 19 1.57 1.81 4.88
N VAL A 20 2.09 2.39 5.95
CA VAL A 20 2.91 3.62 5.89
C VAL A 20 4.36 3.27 6.18
N THR A 21 5.28 3.69 5.31
CA THR A 21 6.70 3.38 5.44
C THR A 21 7.59 4.57 5.09
N GLY A 22 8.73 4.70 5.78
CA GLY A 22 9.80 5.64 5.42
C GLY A 22 10.77 5.11 4.35
N ASP A 23 10.60 3.86 3.92
CA ASP A 23 11.39 3.23 2.85
C ASP A 23 10.71 3.41 1.49
N ALA A 24 11.47 3.24 0.41
CA ALA A 24 10.91 3.18 -0.94
C ALA A 24 10.05 1.92 -1.09
N TYR A 25 8.93 2.05 -1.82
CA TYR A 25 8.15 0.88 -2.22
C TYR A 25 8.56 0.40 -3.60
N ILE A 26 9.03 -0.85 -3.67
CA ILE A 26 9.24 -1.59 -4.91
C ILE A 26 8.54 -2.93 -4.73
N ASP A 27 7.71 -3.30 -5.70
CA ASP A 27 7.05 -4.61 -5.70
C ASP A 27 8.04 -5.71 -6.10
N HIS A 28 8.93 -6.05 -5.17
CA HIS A 28 9.98 -7.05 -5.33
C HIS A 28 10.09 -7.89 -4.05
N PRO A 29 10.28 -9.22 -4.15
CA PRO A 29 10.29 -10.12 -2.98
C PRO A 29 11.40 -9.84 -1.95
N SER A 30 12.43 -9.08 -2.31
CA SER A 30 13.45 -8.62 -1.34
C SER A 30 12.96 -7.48 -0.43
N PHE A 31 11.79 -6.88 -0.71
CA PHE A 31 11.24 -5.76 0.05
C PHE A 31 10.13 -6.26 0.98
N ALA A 32 10.30 -6.04 2.28
CA ALA A 32 9.36 -6.52 3.30
C ALA A 32 7.91 -6.04 3.04
N MET A 33 7.74 -4.81 2.57
CA MET A 33 6.41 -4.23 2.31
C MET A 33 5.70 -4.86 1.11
N SER A 34 6.45 -5.34 0.10
CA SER A 34 5.87 -6.12 -1.00
C SER A 34 5.35 -7.46 -0.47
N ILE A 35 6.14 -8.19 0.33
CA ILE A 35 5.69 -9.46 0.92
C ILE A 35 4.44 -9.24 1.78
N LEU A 36 4.46 -8.28 2.69
CA LEU A 36 3.34 -8.01 3.58
C LEU A 36 2.08 -7.62 2.81
N GLY A 37 2.21 -6.72 1.83
CA GLY A 37 1.11 -6.32 0.95
C GLY A 37 0.52 -7.51 0.22
N ARG A 38 1.35 -8.36 -0.38
CA ARG A 38 0.91 -9.55 -1.13
C ARG A 38 0.24 -10.60 -0.26
N VAL A 39 0.75 -10.82 0.97
CA VAL A 39 0.13 -11.75 1.92
C VAL A 39 -1.24 -11.26 2.36
N LEU A 40 -1.39 -9.97 2.65
CA LEU A 40 -2.67 -9.38 3.04
C LEU A 40 -3.67 -9.34 1.85
N GLU A 41 -3.21 -8.98 0.64
CA GLU A 41 -4.02 -9.06 -0.57
C GLU A 41 -4.50 -10.51 -0.82
N ALA A 42 -3.62 -11.50 -0.66
CA ALA A 42 -3.97 -12.93 -0.81
C ALA A 42 -4.97 -13.41 0.25
N ALA A 43 -5.01 -12.78 1.42
CA ALA A 43 -6.01 -13.02 2.45
C ALA A 43 -7.35 -12.30 2.19
N GLY A 44 -7.46 -11.52 1.09
CA GLY A 44 -8.69 -10.86 0.68
C GLY A 44 -8.83 -9.40 1.14
N PHE A 45 -7.78 -8.80 1.72
CA PHE A 45 -7.81 -7.40 2.14
C PHE A 45 -7.48 -6.45 0.98
N ARG A 46 -8.14 -5.28 0.97
CA ARG A 46 -7.80 -4.14 0.09
C ARG A 46 -6.68 -3.34 0.73
N VAL A 47 -5.45 -3.50 0.23
CA VAL A 47 -4.25 -2.93 0.85
C VAL A 47 -3.74 -1.72 0.05
N GLY A 48 -3.56 -0.59 0.72
CA GLY A 48 -2.85 0.57 0.17
C GLY A 48 -1.47 0.76 0.80
N ILE A 49 -0.58 1.45 0.10
CA ILE A 49 0.78 1.73 0.58
C ILE A 49 1.10 3.21 0.37
N ILE A 50 1.60 3.85 1.42
CA ILE A 50 2.16 5.20 1.41
C ILE A 50 3.64 5.09 1.76
N SER A 51 4.51 5.23 0.75
CA SER A 51 5.97 5.24 0.92
C SER A 51 6.50 6.66 0.98
N GLN A 52 7.40 6.90 1.94
CA GLN A 52 8.09 8.18 2.13
C GLN A 52 7.13 9.37 2.16
N PRO A 53 6.08 9.37 3.02
CA PRO A 53 5.21 10.52 3.13
C PRO A 53 6.02 11.75 3.56
N ASP A 54 5.60 12.92 3.10
CA ASP A 54 6.11 14.17 3.64
C ASP A 54 5.75 14.24 5.12
N TRP A 55 6.76 14.24 5.98
CA TRP A 55 6.61 14.25 7.43
C TRP A 55 6.81 15.65 8.01
N HIS A 56 7.18 16.63 7.20
CA HIS A 56 7.39 18.01 7.63
C HIS A 56 6.11 18.85 7.64
N SER A 57 5.05 18.39 6.97
CA SER A 57 3.82 19.15 6.72
C SER A 57 2.60 18.66 7.52
N ALA A 58 2.82 18.05 8.69
CA ALA A 58 1.77 17.52 9.56
C ALA A 58 0.68 18.56 9.93
#